data_AF-A0A7S0KX22-F1
#
_entry.id   AF-A0A7S0KX22-F1
#
_cell.length_a   1.000
_cell.length_b   1.000
_cell.length_c   1.000
_cell.angle_alpha   90.00
_cell.angle_beta   90.00
_cell.angle_gamma   90.00
#
_symmetry.space_group_name_H-M   'P 1'
#
loop_
_entity.id
_entity.type
_entity.pdbx_description
1 polymer ?
#
loop_
_entity_poly.entity_id
_entity_poly.type
_entity_poly.pdbx_seq_one_letter_code
_entity_poly.pdbx_strand_id
1 'polypeptide(L)'
;VSTTGDGEQCDGIQQTWKQLLNKSLPSTQFAPIPFAIFCLGDRAYGPQFCAAGRKLAARLKQLGAVPLCNVGYGDDGTPNGGVFADLDIWVEQVLRPAIQQRFPQLLTYSPSISWKEESMESYQVKVSNEKTSIVEPKNVSVAQE
;
A
#
# COMPACT_ATOMS: atom_id res chain seq x y z
N VAL A 1 -3.56 0.25 -2.39
CA VAL A 1 -4.44 -0.78 -1.78
C VAL A 1 -4.15 -2.12 -2.41
N SER A 2 -3.66 -3.09 -1.63
CA SER A 2 -3.40 -4.44 -2.11
C SER A 2 -4.65 -5.31 -2.12
N THR A 3 -4.66 -6.27 -3.05
CA THR A 3 -5.68 -7.31 -3.15
C THR A 3 -5.10 -8.60 -2.59
N THR A 4 -5.86 -9.31 -1.76
CA THR A 4 -5.44 -10.58 -1.17
C THR A 4 -6.44 -11.69 -1.50
N GLY A 5 -5.95 -12.92 -1.65
CA GLY A 5 -6.77 -14.11 -1.90
C GLY A 5 -7.73 -13.92 -3.08
N ASP A 6 -9.01 -14.20 -2.85
CA ASP A 6 -10.08 -14.08 -3.84
C ASP A 6 -10.64 -12.65 -3.96
N GLY A 7 -9.75 -11.70 -4.25
CA GLY A 7 -10.17 -10.34 -4.57
C GLY A 7 -10.66 -9.55 -3.36
N GLU A 8 -10.20 -9.91 -2.17
CA GLU A 8 -10.57 -9.32 -0.89
C GLU A 8 -9.61 -8.20 -0.46
N GLN A 9 -10.07 -7.37 0.48
CA GLN A 9 -9.24 -6.33 1.07
C GLN A 9 -8.21 -6.96 2.01
N CYS A 10 -6.97 -6.43 2.00
CA CYS A 10 -5.95 -6.86 2.94
C CYS A 10 -6.31 -6.51 4.39
N ASP A 11 -5.74 -7.27 5.34
CA ASP A 11 -6.06 -7.18 6.77
C ASP A 11 -5.97 -5.75 7.32
N GLY A 12 -4.97 -4.98 6.88
CA GLY A 12 -4.73 -3.61 7.32
C GLY A 12 -5.88 -2.64 7.06
N ILE A 13 -6.78 -2.94 6.12
CA ILE A 13 -7.93 -2.08 5.81
C ILE A 13 -9.29 -2.78 5.95
N GLN A 14 -9.33 -4.04 6.42
CA GLN A 14 -10.59 -4.79 6.53
C GLN A 14 -11.62 -4.09 7.42
N GLN A 15 -11.18 -3.51 8.54
CA GLN A 15 -12.09 -2.81 9.45
C GLN A 15 -12.66 -1.53 8.82
N THR A 16 -11.82 -0.76 8.14
CA THR A 16 -12.25 0.42 7.37
C THR A 16 -13.25 0.00 6.28
N TRP A 17 -12.99 -1.08 5.56
CA TRP A 17 -13.89 -1.59 4.54
C TRP A 17 -15.26 -1.96 5.11
N LYS A 18 -15.31 -2.68 6.24
CA LYS A 18 -16.57 -3.01 6.93
C LYS A 18 -17.37 -1.76 7.29
N GLN A 19 -16.70 -0.72 7.80
CA GLN A 19 -17.35 0.56 8.12
C GLN A 19 -17.90 1.23 6.86
N LEU A 20 -17.14 1.26 5.77
CA LEU A 20 -17.57 1.84 4.49
C LEU A 20 -18.78 1.11 3.89
N LEU A 21 -18.92 -0.19 4.15
CA LEU A 21 -20.08 -0.98 3.69
C LEU A 21 -21.36 -0.75 4.52
N ASN A 22 -21.31 0.03 5.60
CA ASN A 22 -22.51 0.33 6.37
C ASN A 22 -23.54 1.08 5.52
N LYS A 23 -24.74 0.50 5.40
CA LYS A 23 -25.85 1.04 4.59
C LYS A 23 -26.45 2.32 5.16
N SER A 24 -26.23 2.59 6.44
CA SER A 24 -26.68 3.82 7.09
C SER A 24 -25.82 5.03 6.73
N LEU A 25 -24.67 4.83 6.08
CA LEU A 25 -23.84 5.95 5.61
C LEU A 25 -24.56 6.70 4.50
N PRO A 26 -24.73 8.03 4.62
CA PRO A 26 -25.27 8.86 3.55
C PRO A 26 -24.41 8.77 2.29
N SER A 27 -25.04 8.92 1.11
CA SER A 27 -24.33 9.02 -0.17
C SER A 27 -23.47 10.28 -0.30
N THR A 28 -23.53 11.19 0.68
CA THR A 28 -22.75 12.42 0.76
C THR A 28 -21.70 12.38 1.88
N GLN A 29 -21.51 11.24 2.55
CA GLN A 29 -20.61 11.10 3.70
C GLN A 29 -19.21 11.67 3.44
N PHE A 30 -18.71 11.55 2.22
CA PHE A 30 -17.40 12.04 1.79
C PHE A 30 -17.49 13.11 0.70
N ALA A 31 -18.62 13.79 0.55
CA ALA A 31 -18.74 14.87 -0.42
C ALA A 31 -18.23 16.21 0.17
N PRO A 32 -17.44 17.02 -0.56
CA PRO A 32 -16.79 16.79 -1.85
C PRO A 32 -15.29 16.48 -1.68
N ILE A 33 -14.95 15.39 -0.97
CA ILE A 33 -13.56 15.04 -0.69
C ILE A 33 -12.92 14.45 -1.96
N PRO A 34 -11.85 15.07 -2.49
CA PRO A 34 -11.10 14.51 -3.60
C PRO A 34 -10.27 13.31 -3.14
N PHE A 35 -10.20 12.26 -3.96
CA PHE A 35 -9.38 11.07 -3.66
C PHE A 35 -8.64 10.55 -4.90
N ALA A 36 -7.51 9.88 -4.67
CA ALA A 36 -6.82 9.09 -5.68
C ALA A 36 -6.43 7.74 -5.06
N ILE A 37 -6.52 6.66 -5.85
CA ILE A 37 -6.18 5.31 -5.40
C ILE A 37 -5.25 4.66 -6.42
N PHE A 38 -4.17 4.07 -5.91
CA PHE A 38 -3.34 3.12 -6.62
C PHE A 38 -3.61 1.71 -6.07
N CYS A 39 -3.93 0.77 -6.95
CA CYS A 39 -4.24 -0.62 -6.61
C CYS A 39 -3.01 -1.49 -6.84
N LEU A 40 -2.74 -2.43 -5.93
CA LEU A 40 -1.69 -3.42 -6.07
C LEU A 40 -2.34 -4.78 -6.31
N GLY A 41 -1.85 -5.52 -7.30
CA GLY A 41 -2.30 -6.87 -7.61
C GLY A 41 -1.36 -7.55 -8.59
N ASP A 42 -1.82 -8.65 -9.15
CA ASP A 42 -1.10 -9.41 -10.17
C ASP A 42 -2.11 -9.89 -11.22
N ARG A 43 -1.83 -9.63 -12.50
CA ARG A 43 -2.72 -10.00 -13.61
C ARG A 43 -2.88 -11.50 -13.78
N ALA A 44 -1.99 -12.32 -13.23
CA ALA A 44 -2.14 -13.77 -13.18
C ALA A 44 -3.43 -14.21 -12.45
N TYR A 45 -3.98 -13.36 -11.57
CA TYR A 45 -5.28 -13.59 -10.90
C TYR A 45 -6.50 -13.23 -11.77
N GLY A 46 -6.27 -12.86 -13.04
CA GLY A 46 -7.31 -12.67 -14.05
C GLY A 46 -8.37 -11.64 -13.63
N PRO A 47 -9.67 -12.01 -13.56
CA PRO A 47 -10.75 -11.07 -13.19
C PRO A 47 -10.56 -10.42 -11.81
N GLN A 48 -9.80 -11.05 -10.92
CA GLN A 48 -9.57 -10.56 -9.56
C GLN A 48 -8.45 -9.51 -9.48
N PHE A 49 -7.75 -9.24 -10.59
CA PHE A 49 -6.72 -8.22 -10.65
C PHE A 49 -7.19 -6.90 -10.05
N CYS A 50 -6.49 -6.44 -9.00
CA CYS A 50 -6.78 -5.21 -8.25
C CYS A 50 -8.23 -5.08 -7.71
N ALA A 51 -8.95 -6.19 -7.51
CA ALA A 51 -10.37 -6.16 -7.14
C ALA A 51 -10.64 -5.39 -5.84
N ALA A 52 -9.76 -5.50 -4.85
CA ALA A 52 -9.89 -4.80 -3.56
C ALA A 52 -9.89 -3.27 -3.74
N GLY A 53 -8.87 -2.74 -4.42
CA GLY A 53 -8.77 -1.32 -4.71
C GLY A 53 -9.89 -0.81 -5.62
N ARG A 54 -10.31 -1.59 -6.62
CA ARG A 54 -11.47 -1.25 -7.47
C ARG A 54 -12.77 -1.13 -6.68
N LYS A 55 -13.04 -2.10 -5.78
CA LYS A 55 -14.21 -2.07 -4.90
C LYS A 55 -14.18 -0.84 -3.97
N LEU A 56 -13.02 -0.51 -3.42
CA LEU A 56 -12.85 0.66 -2.56
C LEU A 56 -13.13 1.97 -3.32
N ALA A 57 -12.51 2.15 -4.50
CA ALA A 57 -12.72 3.34 -5.32
C ALA A 57 -14.20 3.53 -5.70
N ALA A 58 -14.87 2.44 -6.08
CA ALA A 58 -16.30 2.47 -6.39
C ALA A 58 -17.14 2.88 -5.17
N ARG A 59 -16.83 2.34 -3.98
CA ARG A 59 -17.57 2.66 -2.75
C ARG A 59 -17.37 4.10 -2.29
N LEU A 60 -16.15 4.63 -2.37
CA LEU A 60 -15.89 6.04 -2.06
C LEU A 60 -16.69 6.97 -2.96
N LYS A 61 -16.75 6.68 -4.26
CA LYS A 61 -17.59 7.42 -5.21
C LYS A 61 -19.08 7.35 -4.87
N GLN A 62 -19.59 6.18 -4.47
CA GLN A 62 -20.99 6.03 -4.01
C GLN A 62 -21.30 6.85 -2.76
N LEU A 63 -20.29 7.10 -1.92
CA LEU A 63 -20.39 7.90 -0.70
C LEU A 63 -20.05 9.39 -0.93
N GLY A 64 -19.99 9.82 -2.19
CA GLY A 64 -19.90 11.23 -2.56
C GLY A 64 -18.48 11.78 -2.70
N ALA A 65 -17.46 10.94 -2.48
CA ALA A 65 -16.08 11.33 -2.77
C ALA A 65 -15.87 11.52 -4.28
N VAL A 66 -14.99 12.44 -4.66
CA VAL A 66 -14.73 12.79 -6.06
C VAL A 66 -13.36 12.26 -6.47
N PRO A 67 -13.27 11.41 -7.51
CA PRO A 67 -11.97 10.95 -7.99
C PRO A 67 -11.20 12.14 -8.57
N LEU A 68 -9.98 12.36 -8.05
CA LEU A 68 -9.06 13.37 -8.54
C LEU A 68 -8.53 13.01 -9.94
N CYS A 69 -8.31 11.72 -10.16
CA CYS A 69 -7.80 11.17 -11.40
C CYS A 69 -8.26 9.72 -11.58
N ASN A 70 -7.88 9.10 -12.70
CA ASN A 70 -8.11 7.67 -12.92
C ASN A 70 -7.36 6.83 -11.88
N VAL A 71 -7.98 5.72 -11.48
CA VAL A 71 -7.38 4.72 -10.59
C VAL A 71 -6.13 4.15 -11.23
N GLY A 72 -5.05 4.06 -10.46
CA GLY A 72 -3.82 3.39 -10.88
C GLY A 72 -3.83 1.90 -10.56
N TYR A 73 -3.10 1.14 -11.36
CA TYR A 73 -3.01 -0.32 -11.27
C TYR A 73 -1.55 -0.73 -11.35
N GLY A 74 -1.04 -1.33 -10.29
CA GLY A 74 0.27 -1.99 -10.26
C GLY A 74 0.11 -3.49 -10.41
N ASP A 75 0.88 -4.05 -11.33
CA ASP A 75 0.97 -5.49 -11.58
C ASP A 75 2.32 -6.02 -11.08
N ASP A 76 2.30 -7.00 -10.19
CA ASP A 76 3.51 -7.63 -9.65
C ASP A 76 4.32 -8.34 -10.76
N GLY A 77 3.65 -8.76 -11.84
CA GLY A 77 4.28 -9.33 -13.02
C GLY A 77 4.97 -8.32 -13.95
N THR A 78 4.86 -7.01 -13.70
CA THR A 78 5.46 -5.98 -14.57
C THR A 78 7.00 -6.12 -14.59
N PRO A 79 7.63 -6.27 -15.78
CA PRO A 79 9.08 -6.34 -15.86
C PRO A 79 9.76 -5.07 -15.32
N ASN A 80 11.00 -5.22 -14.83
CA ASN A 80 11.85 -4.11 -14.42
C ASN A 80 11.29 -3.28 -13.24
N GLY A 81 10.56 -3.89 -12.31
CA GLY A 81 10.18 -3.23 -11.06
C GLY A 81 8.77 -3.54 -10.55
N GLY A 82 8.02 -4.42 -11.22
CA GLY A 82 6.69 -4.86 -10.78
C GLY A 82 5.76 -3.67 -10.55
N VAL A 83 5.02 -3.74 -9.45
CA VAL A 83 4.08 -2.70 -9.04
C VAL A 83 4.70 -1.31 -8.88
N PHE A 84 6.01 -1.21 -8.60
CA PHE A 84 6.69 0.09 -8.44
C PHE A 84 6.92 0.78 -9.78
N ALA A 85 7.25 0.03 -10.83
CA ALA A 85 7.40 0.60 -12.17
C ALA A 85 6.06 1.20 -12.65
N ASP A 86 4.96 0.49 -12.42
CA ASP A 86 3.62 0.98 -12.72
C ASP A 86 3.22 2.18 -11.85
N LEU A 87 3.66 2.20 -10.58
CA LEU A 87 3.42 3.31 -9.66
C LEU A 87 4.11 4.58 -10.14
N ASP A 88 5.38 4.50 -10.51
CA ASP A 88 6.15 5.65 -11.01
C ASP A 88 5.48 6.26 -12.24
N ILE A 89 5.06 5.42 -13.19
CA ILE A 89 4.32 5.85 -14.39
C ILE A 89 3.02 6.54 -14.00
N TRP A 90 2.22 5.94 -13.11
CA TRP A 90 0.94 6.52 -12.70
C TRP A 90 1.11 7.83 -11.92
N VAL A 91 2.12 7.92 -11.05
CA VAL A 91 2.42 9.14 -10.30
C VAL A 91 2.75 10.28 -11.26
N GLU A 92 3.68 10.05 -12.19
CA GLU A 92 4.17 11.11 -13.08
C GLU A 92 3.17 11.49 -14.17
N GLN A 93 2.43 10.52 -14.72
CA GLN A 93 1.56 10.76 -15.88
C GLN A 93 0.10 11.03 -15.53
N VAL A 94 -0.36 10.63 -14.33
CA VAL A 94 -1.77 10.69 -13.96
C VAL A 94 -1.98 11.52 -12.69
N LEU A 95 -1.34 11.14 -11.59
CA LEU A 95 -1.59 11.79 -10.30
C LEU A 95 -1.03 13.21 -10.26
N ARG A 96 0.26 13.39 -10.61
CA ARG A 96 0.94 14.68 -10.54
C ARG A 96 0.23 15.73 -11.41
N PRO A 97 -0.10 15.48 -12.69
CA PRO A 97 -0.84 16.44 -13.50
C PRO A 97 -2.22 16.79 -12.91
N ALA A 98 -2.94 15.81 -12.35
CA ALA A 98 -4.25 16.04 -11.75
C ALA A 98 -4.17 16.90 -10.46
N ILE A 99 -3.15 16.67 -9.62
CA ILE A 99 -2.89 17.53 -8.46
C ILE A 99 -2.53 18.94 -8.92
N GLN A 100 -1.64 19.09 -9.91
CA GLN A 100 -1.23 20.39 -10.43
C GLN A 100 -2.41 21.20 -10.97
N GLN A 101 -3.31 20.54 -11.71
CA GLN A 101 -4.52 21.16 -12.23
C GLN A 101 -5.51 21.55 -11.14
N ARG A 102 -5.70 20.69 -10.13
CA ARG A 102 -6.73 20.90 -9.09
C ARG A 102 -6.27 21.81 -7.95
N PHE A 103 -4.98 21.79 -7.65
CA PHE A 103 -4.34 22.45 -6.51
C PHE A 103 -3.03 23.14 -6.90
N PRO A 104 -3.05 24.11 -7.84
CA PRO A 104 -1.84 24.78 -8.31
C PRO A 104 -1.04 25.46 -7.19
N GLN A 105 -1.71 25.89 -6.11
CA GLN A 105 -1.07 26.53 -4.95
C GLN A 105 -0.18 25.58 -4.13
N LEU A 106 -0.36 24.25 -4.23
CA LEU A 106 0.47 23.30 -3.50
C LEU A 106 1.87 23.15 -4.10
N LEU A 107 2.07 23.59 -5.34
CA LEU A 107 3.37 23.51 -6.03
C LEU A 107 4.34 24.61 -5.61
N THR A 108 3.83 25.71 -5.03
CA THR A 108 4.62 26.81 -4.49
C THR A 108 5.01 26.59 -3.03
N TYR A 109 4.41 25.61 -2.36
CA TYR A 109 4.70 25.30 -0.97
C TYR A 109 5.78 24.21 -0.90
N SER A 110 7.02 24.61 -0.63
CA SER A 110 8.09 23.69 -0.22
C SER A 110 8.11 23.65 1.31
N PRO A 111 7.42 22.72 1.97
CA PRO A 111 7.64 22.54 3.40
C PRO A 111 9.11 22.18 3.60
N SER A 112 9.80 22.89 4.48
CA SER A 112 11.08 22.43 5.02
C SER A 112 10.78 21.21 5.89
N ILE A 113 10.70 20.03 5.27
CA ILE A 113 10.50 18.79 6.01
C ILE A 113 11.84 18.48 6.68
N SER A 114 11.95 18.80 7.96
CA SER A 114 13.02 18.28 8.81
C SER A 114 12.64 16.85 9.22
N TRP A 115 13.14 15.86 8.50
CA TRP A 115 13.05 14.47 8.97
C TRP A 115 13.89 14.36 10.24
N LYS A 116 13.26 14.00 11.37
CA LYS A 116 14.01 13.54 12.54
C LYS A 116 14.37 12.09 12.30
N GLU A 117 15.67 11.82 12.18
CA GLU A 117 16.28 10.52 11.97
C GLU A 117 16.27 9.70 13.27
N GLU A 118 15.12 9.61 13.93
CA GLU A 118 14.98 8.92 15.20
C GLU A 118 14.04 7.72 15.00
N SER A 119 14.58 6.52 15.27
CA SER A 119 13.97 5.18 15.18
C SER A 119 13.89 4.52 13.79
N MET A 120 15.03 4.32 13.13
CA MET A 120 15.25 3.10 12.36
C MET A 120 16.02 2.12 13.26
N GLU A 121 15.33 1.36 14.11
CA GLU A 121 15.96 0.17 14.69
C GLU A 121 16.47 -0.69 13.53
N SER A 122 17.77 -0.91 13.46
CA SER A 122 18.39 -1.71 12.41
C SER A 122 17.79 -3.12 12.43
N TYR A 123 16.94 -3.45 11.45
CA TYR A 123 16.50 -4.82 11.26
C TYR A 123 17.70 -5.65 10.79
N GLN A 124 18.21 -6.51 11.67
CA GLN A 124 19.22 -7.51 11.34
C GLN A 124 18.53 -8.72 10.70
N VAL A 125 18.68 -8.90 9.39
CA VAL A 125 18.21 -10.10 8.68
C VAL A 125 19.15 -11.26 9.02
N LYS A 126 18.69 -12.21 9.85
CA LYS A 126 19.38 -13.50 10.02
C LYS A 126 18.96 -14.43 8.89
N VAL A 127 19.86 -14.65 7.93
CA VAL A 127 19.72 -15.71 6.94
C VAL A 127 20.15 -17.03 7.59
N SER A 128 19.19 -17.89 7.92
CA SER A 128 19.49 -19.26 8.34
C SER A 128 19.63 -20.14 7.09
N ASN A 129 20.86 -20.45 6.70
CA ASN A 129 21.12 -21.52 5.74
C ASN A 129 20.97 -22.87 6.46
N GLU A 130 19.93 -23.61 6.12
CA GLU A 130 19.76 -24.99 6.53
C GLU A 130 20.64 -25.88 5.66
N LYS A 131 21.72 -26.42 6.24
CA LYS A 131 22.43 -27.70 5.96
C LYS A 131 23.93 -27.58 6.22
N THR A 132 24.43 -28.15 7.33
CA THR A 132 25.37 -29.31 7.37
C THR A 132 26.08 -29.44 8.74
N SER A 133 25.84 -30.59 9.38
CA SER A 133 26.77 -31.46 10.13
C SER A 133 27.60 -30.94 11.32
N ILE A 134 27.17 -31.38 12.52
CA ILE A 134 27.92 -31.98 13.65
C ILE A 134 29.32 -31.42 13.98
N VAL A 135 29.48 -30.80 15.17
CA VAL A 135 30.41 -31.20 16.27
C VAL A 135 29.93 -30.56 17.58
N GLU A 136 29.66 -31.36 18.63
CA GLU A 136 29.39 -30.88 20.00
C GLU A 136 30.68 -30.40 20.70
N PRO A 137 30.64 -29.30 21.48
CA PRO A 137 31.64 -29.04 22.50
C PRO A 137 31.04 -29.06 23.93
N LYS A 138 31.36 -30.15 24.63
CA LYS A 138 31.74 -30.30 26.04
C LYS A 138 31.31 -29.22 27.05
N ASN A 139 30.44 -29.63 27.97
CA ASN A 139 30.24 -28.99 29.26
C ASN A 139 31.54 -28.98 30.07
N VAL A 140 31.98 -27.78 30.49
CA VAL A 140 32.91 -27.61 31.62
C VAL A 140 32.25 -26.68 32.62
N SER A 141 31.78 -27.26 33.71
CA SER A 141 31.32 -26.59 34.92
C SER A 141 32.53 -26.08 35.72
N VAL A 142 32.52 -24.81 36.13
CA VAL A 142 33.44 -24.30 37.15
C VAL A 142 32.61 -23.90 38.36
N ALA A 143 32.94 -24.51 39.50
CA ALA A 143 32.34 -24.32 40.81
C ALA A 143 32.68 -22.93 41.39
N GLN A 144 31.72 -22.37 42.12
CA GLN A 144 31.94 -21.24 43.02
C GLN A 144 32.51 -21.77 44.35
N GLU A 145 33.48 -21.04 44.89
CA GLU A 145 33.86 -21.08 46.31
C GLU A 145 33.39 -19.77 46.97
#